data_AF-A0A530AAM2-F1
#
_entry.id   AF-A0A530AAM2-F1
#
_cell.length_a   1.000
_cell.length_b   1.000
_cell.length_c   1.000
_cell.angle_alpha   90.00
_cell.angle_beta   90.00
_cell.angle_gamma   90.00
#
_symmetry.space_group_name_H-M   'P 1'
#
loop_
_entity.id
_entity.type
_entity.pdbx_description
1 polymer ?
#
loop_
_entity_poly.entity_id
_entity_poly.type
_entity_poly.pdbx_seq_one_letter_code
_entity_poly.pdbx_strand_id
1 'polypeptide(L)' 'YWIRPRRGGVVAFAGLIETYSEPGGSEMDTGAIITTEANAGIAHIHHRMPVVIEQRDFARWLDCRTQEPRH' A
#
# COMPACT_ATOMS: atom_id res chain seq x y z
N TYR A 1 -0.85 17.98 9.18
CA TYR A 1 -2.13 17.74 8.48
C TYR A 1 -2.68 16.37 8.89
N TRP A 2 -4.00 16.21 8.97
CA TRP A 2 -4.67 14.90 9.17
C TRP A 2 -5.56 14.61 7.95
N ILE A 3 -5.32 13.48 7.27
CA ILE A 3 -6.01 13.11 6.02
C ILE A 3 -6.87 11.88 6.29
N ARG A 4 -8.12 11.91 5.86
CA ARG A 4 -9.08 10.81 6.03
C ARG A 4 -10.06 10.71 4.85
N PRO A 5 -10.68 9.53 4.61
CA PRO A 5 -11.73 9.41 3.62
C PRO A 5 -12.87 10.40 3.86
N ARG A 6 -13.32 11.08 2.81
CA ARG A 6 -14.35 12.12 2.89
C ARG A 6 -15.69 11.62 3.45
N ARG A 7 -16.03 10.36 3.17
CA ARG A 7 -17.25 9.69 3.64
C ARG A 7 -17.05 8.87 4.92
N GLY A 8 -15.89 9.01 5.58
CA GLY A 8 -15.50 8.12 6.68
C GLY A 8 -15.16 6.70 6.19
N GLY A 9 -14.95 5.79 7.13
CA GLY A 9 -14.57 4.40 6.86
C GLY A 9 -13.07 4.16 6.79
N VAL A 10 -12.70 2.97 6.32
CA VAL A 10 -11.31 2.50 6.23
C VAL A 10 -10.71 2.93 4.90
N VAL A 11 -9.42 3.29 4.92
CA VAL A 11 -8.61 3.44 3.72
C VAL A 11 -7.76 2.18 3.55
N ALA A 12 -7.76 1.61 2.34
CA ALA A 12 -6.89 0.49 2.00
C ALA A 12 -5.71 1.00 1.19
N PHE A 13 -4.50 0.76 1.69
CA PHE A 13 -3.27 1.08 0.99
C PHE A 13 -2.69 -0.17 0.34
N ALA A 14 -2.12 -0.02 -0.86
CA ALA A 14 -1.26 -1.04 -1.42
C ALA A 14 0.00 -1.20 -0.56
N GLY A 15 0.39 -2.45 -0.33
CA GLY A 15 1.56 -2.77 0.47
C GLY A 15 2.22 -4.07 0.06
N LEU A 16 3.46 -4.22 0.51
CA LEU A 16 4.26 -5.43 0.41
C LEU A 16 4.36 -6.03 1.82
N ILE A 17 4.42 -7.36 1.89
CA ILE A 17 4.60 -8.11 3.12
C ILE A 17 5.69 -9.15 2.93
N GLU A 18 6.59 -9.24 3.89
CA GLU A 18 7.69 -10.21 3.90
C GLU A 18 8.03 -10.58 5.33
N THR A 19 8.28 -11.86 5.58
CA THR A 19 8.80 -12.33 6.85
C THR A 19 10.33 -12.23 6.83
N TYR A 20 10.87 -11.41 7.71
CA TYR A 20 12.31 -11.30 7.93
C TYR A 20 12.76 -12.42 8.88
N SER A 21 13.62 -13.33 8.39
CA SER A 21 14.29 -14.33 9.22
C SER A 21 15.62 -13.80 9.74
N GLU A 22 15.71 -13.64 11.06
CA GLU A 22 16.95 -13.23 11.72
C GLU A 22 17.94 -14.40 11.79
N PRO A 23 19.26 -14.17 11.69
CA PRO A 23 20.28 -15.22 11.86
C PRO A 23 20.21 -16.00 13.19
N GLY A 24 19.57 -15.45 14.22
CA GLY A 24 19.34 -16.10 15.51
C GLY A 24 18.16 -17.09 15.53
N GLY A 25 17.48 -17.28 14.40
CA GLY A 25 16.33 -18.19 14.27
C GLY A 25 14.98 -17.58 14.63
N SER A 26 14.92 -16.26 14.86
CA SER A 26 13.66 -15.54 15.04
C SER A 26 13.08 -15.12 13.68
N GLU A 27 11.75 -15.02 13.60
CA GLU A 27 11.04 -14.52 12.43
C GLU A 27 10.19 -13.31 12.80
N MET A 28 10.17 -12.30 11.93
CA MET A 28 9.37 -11.11 12.10
C MET A 28 8.62 -10.77 10.82
N ASP A 29 7.29 -10.72 10.89
CA ASP A 29 6.48 -10.23 9.78
C ASP A 29 6.67 -8.72 9.62
N THR A 30 7.15 -8.31 8.46
CA THR A 30 7.37 -6.91 8.10
C THR A 30 6.48 -6.53 6.93
N GLY A 31 6.16 -5.24 6.83
CA GLY A 31 5.40 -4.72 5.71
C GLY A 31 5.75 -3.29 5.36
N ALA A 32 5.53 -2.93 4.11
CA ALA A 32 5.78 -1.60 3.57
C ALA A 32 4.56 -1.09 2.81
N ILE A 33 4.23 0.19 2.98
CA ILE A 33 3.20 0.87 2.19
C ILE A 33 3.83 1.39 0.89
N ILE A 34 3.21 1.07 -0.25
CA ILE A 34 3.62 1.59 -1.54
C ILE A 34 3.14 3.03 -1.69
N THR A 35 4.04 3.90 -2.14
CA THR A 35 3.74 5.31 -2.40
C THR A 35 3.86 5.64 -3.88
N THR A 36 3.19 6.71 -4.28
CA THR A 36 3.20 7.29 -5.63
C THR A 36 3.31 8.82 -5.53
N GLU A 37 3.40 9.51 -6.67
CA GLU A 37 3.30 10.97 -6.74
C GLU A 37 1.95 11.45 -6.18
N ALA A 38 1.98 12.54 -5.42
CA ALA A 38 0.76 13.11 -4.86
C ALA A 38 -0.14 13.71 -5.96
N ASN A 39 -1.44 13.40 -5.89
CA ASN A 39 -2.43 14.07 -6.73
C ASN A 39 -2.60 15.55 -6.34
N ALA A 40 -3.31 16.32 -7.16
CA ALA A 40 -3.54 17.76 -6.93
C ALA A 40 -4.16 18.07 -5.55
N GLY A 41 -4.94 17.15 -4.98
CA GLY A 41 -5.54 17.30 -3.66
C GLY A 41 -4.55 17.15 -2.50
N ILE A 42 -3.42 16.46 -2.69
CA ILE A 42 -2.42 16.18 -1.66
C ILE A 42 -1.09 16.90 -1.91
N ALA A 43 -0.79 17.29 -3.15
CA ALA A 43 0.49 17.86 -3.56
C ALA A 43 0.90 19.12 -2.76
N HIS A 44 -0.07 19.92 -2.30
CA HIS A 44 0.18 21.08 -1.45
C HIS A 44 0.57 20.73 0.00
N ILE A 45 0.34 19.49 0.43
CA ILE A 45 0.76 18.95 1.74
C ILE A 45 2.11 18.26 1.61
N HIS A 46 2.27 17.38 0.62
CA HIS A 46 3.48 16.61 0.36
C HIS A 46 3.51 16.06 -1.07
N HIS A 47 4.70 15.88 -1.65
CA HIS A 47 4.90 15.45 -3.05
C HIS A 47 4.65 13.95 -3.30
N ARG A 48 4.51 13.15 -2.25
CA ARG A 48 4.18 11.71 -2.30
C ARG A 48 2.90 11.42 -1.54
N MET A 49 2.15 10.43 -1.98
CA MET A 49 1.00 9.88 -1.27
C MET A 49 0.99 8.35 -1.32
N PRO A 50 0.32 7.67 -0.36
CA PRO A 50 0.08 6.22 -0.47
C PRO A 50 -0.75 5.88 -1.71
N VAL A 51 -0.50 4.73 -2.32
CA VAL A 51 -1.40 4.17 -3.33
C VAL A 51 -2.65 3.64 -2.61
N VAL A 52 -3.80 4.26 -2.88
CA VAL A 52 -5.09 3.84 -2.32
C VAL A 52 -5.76 2.87 -3.28
N ILE A 53 -6.15 1.70 -2.77
CA ILE A 53 -6.85 0.67 -3.55
C ILE A 53 -8.34 0.73 -3.24
N GLU A 54 -9.17 0.77 -4.27
CA GLU A 54 -10.62 0.67 -4.10
C GLU A 54 -11.05 -0.78 -3.84
N GLN A 55 -12.13 -0.96 -3.08
CA GLN A 55 -12.59 -2.30 -2.68
C GLN A 55 -12.85 -3.25 -3.87
N ARG A 56 -13.36 -2.72 -4.99
CA ARG A 56 -13.59 -3.49 -6.23
C ARG A 56 -12.30 -4.04 -6.85
N ASP A 57 -11.16 -3.44 -6.54
CA ASP A 57 -9.84 -3.80 -7.09
C ASP A 57 -9.04 -4.72 -6.17
N PHE A 58 -9.54 -5.07 -4.97
CA PHE A 58 -8.80 -5.90 -4.02
C PHE A 58 -8.40 -7.27 -4.58
N ALA A 59 -9.32 -7.95 -5.25
CA ALA A 59 -9.05 -9.25 -5.84
C ALA A 59 -7.95 -9.18 -6.91
N ARG A 60 -7.98 -8.13 -7.74
CA ARG A 60 -6.96 -7.89 -8.76
C ARG A 60 -5.61 -7.55 -8.13
N TRP A 61 -5.60 -6.71 -7.08
CA TRP A 61 -4.38 -6.33 -6.36
C TRP A 61 -3.71 -7.53 -5.67
N LEU A 62 -4.50 -8.42 -5.08
CA LEU A 62 -3.99 -9.59 -4.34
C LEU A 62 -3.70 -10.79 -5.24
N ASP A 63 -4.00 -10.73 -6.55
CA ASP A 63 -3.69 -11.82 -7.48
C ASP A 63 -2.22 -11.76 -7.95
N CYS A 64 -1.32 -12.23 -7.08
CA CYS A 64 0.11 -12.32 -7.37
C CYS A 64 0.47 -13.47 -8.33
N ARG A 65 -0.49 -14.28 -8.79
CA ARG A 65 -0.22 -15.48 -9.63
C ARG A 65 -0.39 -15.20 -11.10
N THR A 66 -1.34 -14.34 -11.47
CA THR A 66 -1.69 -14.08 -12.87
C THR A 66 -1.33 -12.68 -13.34
N GLN A 67 -0.86 -11.82 -12.43
CA GLN A 67 -0.50 -10.42 -12.70
C GLN A 67 0.98 -10.19 -12.33
N GLU A 68 1.91 -10.90 -12.97
CA GLU A 68 3.33 -10.62 -12.79
C GLU A 68 3.67 -9.21 -13.31
N PRO A 69 4.39 -8.36 -12.54
CA PRO A 69 4.80 -7.03 -12.98
C PRO A 69 5.84 -7.02 -14.12
N ARG A 70 6.26 -8.20 -14.59
CA ARG A 70 7.35 -8.40 -15.55
C ARG A 70 6.80 -8.75 -16.93
N HIS A 71 6.03 -7.84 -17.52
CA HIS A 71 5.83 -7.77 -18.96
C HIS A 71 5.59 -6.33 -19.39
#